data_AF-A0A8B2HRT6-F1
#
_entry.id   AF-A0A8B2HRT6-F1
#
_cell.length_a   1.000
_cell.length_b   1.000
_cell.length_c   1.000
_cell.angle_alpha   90.00
_cell.angle_beta   90.00
_cell.angle_gamma   90.00
#
_symmetry.space_group_name_H-M   'P 1'
#
loop_
_entity.id
_entity.type
_entity.pdbx_description
1 polymer ?
#
loop_
_entity_poly.entity_id
_entity_poly.type
_entity_poly.pdbx_seq_one_letter_code
_entity_poly.pdbx_strand_id
1 'polypeptide(L)' 'MNFNCVFPDCSFKQNNIEEKDFVDHLRESHKDQIKEIAEKQDIPIHMAEMITTSNSKVFINSG' A
#
# COMPACT_ATOMS: atom_id res chain seq x y z
N MET A 1 8.32 2.70 -9.37
CA MET A 1 8.03 3.56 -8.18
C MET A 1 8.75 2.97 -6.98
N ASN A 2 8.90 3.74 -5.89
CA ASN A 2 9.49 3.24 -4.65
C ASN A 2 8.42 3.19 -3.57
N PHE A 3 8.34 2.06 -2.87
CA PHE A 3 7.34 1.84 -1.85
C PHE A 3 7.98 1.38 -0.55
N ASN A 4 7.47 1.93 0.55
CA ASN A 4 7.70 1.47 1.91
C ASN A 4 6.34 1.20 2.53
N CYS A 5 6.03 -0.06 2.82
CA CYS A 5 4.70 -0.42 3.31
C CYS A 5 4.41 0.30 4.64
N VAL A 6 3.21 0.88 4.74
CA VAL A 6 2.80 1.68 5.90
C VAL A 6 2.34 0.83 7.10
N PHE A 7 2.11 -0.47 6.90
CA PHE A 7 1.72 -1.36 7.99
C PHE A 7 2.93 -1.68 8.88
N PRO A 8 2.82 -1.45 10.21
CA PRO A 8 3.98 -1.50 11.11
C PRO A 8 4.61 -2.89 11.23
N ASP A 9 3.82 -3.95 11.07
CA ASP A 9 4.28 -5.34 11.13
C ASP A 9 4.83 -5.84 9.77
N CYS A 10 4.91 -4.97 8.76
CA CYS A 10 5.37 -5.32 7.43
C CYS A 10 6.75 -4.72 7.12
N SER A 11 7.70 -5.57 6.75
CA SER A 11 9.04 -5.15 6.31
C SER A 11 9.14 -4.95 4.80
N PHE A 12 8.02 -4.93 4.06
CA PHE A 12 8.04 -4.76 2.61
C PHE A 12 8.53 -3.35 2.25
N LYS A 13 9.71 -3.29 1.64
CA LYS A 13 10.32 -2.07 1.11
C LYS A 13 11.00 -2.41 -0.21
N GLN A 14 10.52 -1.82 -1.30
CA GLN A 14 11.01 -2.12 -2.64
C GLN A 14 11.16 -0.83 -3.46
N ASN A 15 12.28 -0.76 -4.18
CA ASN A 15 12.56 0.33 -5.10
C ASN A 15 12.35 -0.15 -6.53
N ASN A 16 11.98 0.77 -7.42
CA ASN A 16 11.80 0.50 -8.85
C ASN A 16 10.84 -0.66 -9.19
N ILE A 17 9.70 -0.77 -8.49
CA ILE A 17 8.62 -1.72 -8.81
C ILE A 17 7.44 -1.02 -9.47
N GLU A 18 6.58 -1.77 -10.17
CA GLU A 18 5.33 -1.21 -10.67
C GLU A 18 4.32 -1.02 -9.51
N GLU A 19 3.38 -0.10 -9.70
CA GLU A 19 2.32 0.13 -8.69
C GLU A 19 1.46 -1.13 -8.50
N LYS A 20 1.19 -1.87 -9.59
CA LYS A 20 0.43 -3.12 -9.54
C LYS A 20 1.10 -4.16 -8.62
N ASP A 21 2.43 -4.24 -8.63
CA ASP A 21 3.19 -5.20 -7.82
C ASP A 21 3.04 -4.87 -6.33
N PHE A 22 2.92 -3.58 -6.00
CA PHE A 22 2.63 -3.15 -4.63
C PHE A 22 1.18 -3.43 -4.23
N VAL A 23 0.22 -3.21 -5.14
CA VAL A 23 -1.19 -3.54 -4.87
C VAL A 23 -1.38 -5.03 -4.65
N ASP A 24 -0.68 -5.89 -5.42
CA ASP A 24 -0.72 -7.34 -5.22
C ASP A 24 -0.15 -7.72 -3.85
N HIS A 25 0.95 -7.09 -3.41
CA HIS A 25 1.44 -7.25 -2.03
C HIS A 25 0.37 -6.89 -0.98
N LEU A 26 -0.38 -5.79 -1.15
CA LEU A 26 -1.46 -5.42 -0.22
C LEU A 26 -2.57 -6.49 -0.19
N ARG A 27 -2.94 -7.04 -1.34
CA ARG A 27 -3.99 -8.06 -1.47
C ARG A 27 -3.60 -9.42 -0.90
N GLU A 28 -2.32 -9.77 -0.93
CA GLU A 28 -1.82 -11.03 -0.41
C GLU A 28 -1.49 -10.96 1.08
N SER A 29 -0.80 -9.88 1.49
CA SER A 29 -0.23 -9.77 2.84
C SER A 29 -1.07 -8.95 3.81
N HIS A 30 -1.97 -8.09 3.29
CA HIS A 30 -2.72 -7.12 4.10
C HIS A 30 -4.22 -7.09 3.79
N LYS A 31 -4.77 -8.19 3.26
CA LYS A 31 -6.18 -8.26 2.84
C LYS A 31 -7.15 -7.84 3.95
N ASP A 32 -6.93 -8.35 5.16
CA ASP A 32 -7.83 -8.10 6.29
C ASP A 32 -7.72 -6.65 6.76
N GLN A 33 -6.50 -6.10 6.86
CA GLN A 33 -6.29 -4.71 7.22
C GLN A 33 -6.88 -3.75 6.17
N ILE A 34 -6.74 -4.05 4.89
CA ILE A 34 -7.34 -3.25 3.80
C ILE A 34 -8.87 -3.29 3.90
N LYS A 35 -9.45 -4.46 4.20
CA LYS A 35 -10.89 -4.61 4.43
C LYS A 35 -11.36 -3.79 5.63
N GLU A 36 -10.64 -3.85 6.76
CA GLU A 36 -10.94 -3.05 7.94
C GLU A 36 -10.89 -1.54 7.66
N ILE A 37 -9.89 -1.09 6.89
CA ILE A 37 -9.77 0.32 6.46
C ILE A 37 -10.98 0.72 5.61
N ALA A 38 -11.38 -0.13 4.66
CA ALA A 38 -12.51 0.11 3.78
C ALA A 38 -13.82 0.23 4.56
N GLU A 39 -14.09 -0.71 5.48
CA GLU A 39 -15.27 -0.71 6.34
C GLU A 39 -15.30 0.49 7.29
N LYS A 40 -14.16 0.80 7.93
CA LYS A 40 -14.05 1.92 8.88
C LYS A 40 -14.29 3.28 8.23
N GLN A 41 -13.88 3.44 6.96
CA GLN A 41 -14.03 4.68 6.21
C GLN A 41 -15.28 4.73 5.33
N ASP A 42 -16.08 3.66 5.31
CA ASP A 42 -17.24 3.50 4.42
C ASP A 42 -16.90 3.74 2.95
N ILE A 43 -15.80 3.11 2.48
CA ILE A 43 -15.29 3.22 1.10
C ILE A 43 -15.15 1.85 0.45
N PRO A 44 -15.15 1.76 -0.89
CA PRO A 44 -14.84 0.53 -1.59
C PRO A 44 -13.41 0.04 -1.29
N ILE A 45 -13.20 -1.28 -1.28
CA ILE A 45 -11.88 -1.91 -1.08
C ILE A 45 -10.82 -1.33 -2.01
N HIS A 46 -11.16 -1.13 -3.29
CA HIS A 46 -10.23 -0.56 -4.27
C HIS A 46 -9.76 0.85 -3.90
N MET A 47 -10.62 1.65 -3.25
CA MET A 47 -10.24 2.99 -2.78
C MET A 47 -9.30 2.90 -1.57
N ALA A 48 -9.52 1.93 -0.66
CA ALA A 48 -8.59 1.65 0.44
C ALA A 48 -7.21 1.19 -0.07
N GLU A 49 -7.15 0.37 -1.12
CA GLU A 49 -5.91 -0.02 -1.80
C GLU A 49 -5.17 1.22 -2.35
N MET A 50 -5.88 2.11 -3.05
CA MET A 50 -5.31 3.33 -3.63
C MET A 50 -4.76 4.30 -2.57
N ILE A 51 -5.52 4.52 -1.48
CA ILE A 51 -5.08 5.36 -0.35
C ILE A 51 -3.83 4.77 0.29
N THR A 52 -3.82 3.47 0.56
CA THR A 52 -2.69 2.78 1.20
C THR A 52 -1.46 2.79 0.29
N THR A 53 -1.63 2.57 -1.01
CA THR A 53 -0.59 2.68 -2.03
C THR A 53 0.00 4.08 -2.06
N SER A 54 -0.84 5.11 -2.07
CA SER A 54 -0.41 6.51 -2.06
C SER A 54 0.41 6.84 -0.80
N ASN A 55 -0.03 6.38 0.37
CA ASN A 55 0.67 6.59 1.63
C ASN A 55 1.99 5.81 1.72
N SER A 56 2.11 4.71 0.99
CA SER A 56 3.31 3.87 0.96
C SER A 56 4.35 4.35 -0.06
N LYS A 57 3.97 5.26 -0.96
CA LYS A 57 4.85 5.74 -2.02
C LYS A 57 5.89 6.71 -1.48
N VAL A 58 7.17 6.42 -1.77
CA VAL A 58 8.30 7.24 -1.33
C VAL A 58 8.91 7.98 -2.52
N PHE A 59 9.09 9.29 -2.38
CA PHE A 59 9.86 10.09 -3.32
C PHE A 59 11.31 10.12 -2.86
N ILE A 60 12.21 9.56 -3.66
CA ILE A 60 13.65 9.74 -3.45
C ILE A 60 13.99 11.07 -4.12
N ASN A 61 14.21 12.12 -3.35
CA ASN A 61 14.87 13.31 -3.89
C ASN A 61 16.31 12.91 -4.19
N SER A 62 16.62 12.69 -5.46
CA SER A 62 17.99 12.64 -5.95
C SER A 62 18.55 14.06 -5.85
N GLY A 63 19.11 14.40 -4.69
CA GLY A 63 19.88 15.62 -4.46
C GLY A 63 21.24 15.56 -5.12
#